data_AF-A0A2S5PFH2-F1
#
_entry.id   AF-A0A2S5PFH2-F1
#
_cell.length_a   1.000
_cell.length_b   1.000
_cell.length_c   1.000
_cell.angle_alpha   90.00
_cell.angle_beta   90.00
_cell.angle_gamma   90.00
#
_symmetry.space_group_name_H-M   'P 1'
#
loop_
_entity.id
_entity.type
_entity.pdbx_description
1 polymer ?
#
loop_
_entity_poly.entity_id
_entity_poly.type
_entity_poly.pdbx_seq_one_letter_code
_entity_poly.pdbx_strand_id
1 'polypeptide(L)'
;MGLRGIDLFCGAGGSSRGAADAGVEMVGAVDQWEIATRTYVDNFPSARRNMVTTTLSDTSGADIFNSTGRIDLLIASPECTHHSLARGNRPRCELSRRSGWYVVRFIEDLAPEYIVLENVAMMRHWDGYRELLEALEKRHGYRLRAQVLDAADFGVPQSRKRLFIFGSKHRLPPEVRPSVQTPKPARTILDPIDKWPAGPLENGRRAEATIDRVRHAIKEIGSRRDFLTVYYGSDKAGGYQTLDRPLRTLTTLDRFGLVRWDGKTPTLRMLQVPELMRAMGLRRDFLLQHGTRRDRIKLLGNGVCPPVMEMVIRTLVGTARGRATAA
;
A
#
# COMPACT_ATOMS: atom_id res chain seq x y z
N MET A 1 -1.02 11.67 27.22
CA MET A 1 0.09 11.43 26.26
C MET A 1 -0.51 10.81 25.01
N GLY A 2 0.01 11.13 23.82
CA GLY A 2 -0.44 10.53 22.56
C GLY A 2 0.02 9.07 22.43
N LEU A 3 -0.65 8.29 21.56
CA LEU A 3 -0.28 6.89 21.29
C LEU A 3 1.04 6.84 20.52
N ARG A 4 1.93 5.92 20.90
CA ARG A 4 3.24 5.74 20.28
C ARG A 4 3.28 4.42 19.50
N GLY A 5 3.69 4.48 18.25
CA GLY A 5 3.61 3.37 17.31
C GLY A 5 4.95 2.96 16.70
N ILE A 6 5.08 1.68 16.36
CA ILE A 6 6.16 1.17 15.51
C ILE A 6 5.60 0.47 14.27
N ASP A 7 6.42 0.38 13.21
CA ASP A 7 6.05 -0.25 11.93
C ASP A 7 7.10 -1.28 11.51
N LEU A 8 6.72 -2.56 11.50
CA LEU A 8 7.53 -3.67 11.02
C LEU A 8 7.26 -3.92 9.54
N PHE A 9 8.31 -4.11 8.75
CA PHE A 9 8.21 -4.20 7.28
C PHE A 9 7.63 -2.91 6.68
N CYS A 10 8.14 -1.77 7.14
CA CYS A 10 7.48 -0.49 6.97
C CYS A 10 7.46 0.04 5.53
N GLY A 11 8.33 -0.48 4.65
CA GLY A 11 8.50 0.05 3.30
C GLY A 11 8.77 1.56 3.32
N ALA A 12 8.14 2.29 2.38
CA ALA A 12 8.21 3.75 2.39
C ALA A 12 7.41 4.42 3.54
N GLY A 13 6.64 3.65 4.33
CA GLY A 13 5.82 4.17 5.43
C GLY A 13 4.39 4.54 5.08
N GLY A 14 3.77 3.86 4.10
CA GLY A 14 2.36 4.07 3.75
C GLY A 14 1.40 3.77 4.90
N SER A 15 1.63 2.67 5.62
CA SER A 15 0.88 2.33 6.84
C SER A 15 1.13 3.34 7.96
N SER A 16 2.41 3.63 8.25
CA SER A 16 2.82 4.66 9.20
C SER A 16 2.20 6.03 8.94
N ARG A 17 2.04 6.44 7.67
CA ARG A 17 1.38 7.72 7.34
C ARG A 17 -0.07 7.71 7.79
N GLY A 18 -0.81 6.63 7.52
CA GLY A 18 -2.19 6.50 7.96
C GLY A 18 -2.32 6.49 9.48
N ALA A 19 -1.40 5.84 10.19
CA ALA A 19 -1.35 5.87 11.65
C ALA A 19 -1.05 7.29 12.19
N ALA A 20 -0.10 8.00 11.58
CA ALA A 20 0.19 9.39 11.91
C ALA A 20 -1.00 10.33 11.65
N ASP A 21 -1.71 10.14 10.54
CA ASP A 21 -2.96 10.86 10.24
C ASP A 21 -4.06 10.58 11.29
N ALA A 22 -4.06 9.39 11.89
CA ALA A 22 -4.94 9.02 13.00
C ALA A 22 -4.48 9.56 14.37
N GLY A 23 -3.32 10.24 14.44
CA GLY A 23 -2.79 10.86 15.66
C GLY A 23 -1.78 10.01 16.42
N VAL A 24 -1.21 8.96 15.81
CA VAL A 24 -0.15 8.14 16.40
C VAL A 24 1.22 8.76 16.12
N GLU A 25 2.05 8.88 17.14
CA GLU A 25 3.46 9.23 16.97
C GLU A 25 4.25 7.99 16.55
N MET A 26 4.78 7.98 15.33
CA MET A 26 5.63 6.87 14.87
C MET A 26 7.05 7.05 15.41
N VAL A 27 7.49 6.14 16.28
CA VAL A 27 8.73 6.29 17.07
C VAL A 27 9.83 5.31 16.70
N GLY A 28 9.54 4.32 15.87
CA GLY A 28 10.51 3.35 15.37
C GLY A 28 9.94 2.53 14.21
N ALA A 29 10.81 2.06 13.33
CA ALA A 29 10.42 1.21 12.21
C ALA A 29 11.58 0.36 11.70
N VAL A 30 11.24 -0.71 10.99
CA VAL A 30 12.23 -1.62 10.42
C VAL A 30 11.83 -2.09 9.03
N ASP A 31 12.79 -2.07 8.11
CA ASP A 31 12.68 -2.69 6.79
C ASP A 31 14.08 -3.16 6.33
N GLN A 32 14.14 -4.18 5.47
CA GLN A 32 15.42 -4.66 4.93
C GLN A 32 15.95 -3.79 3.79
N TRP A 33 15.10 -2.98 3.17
CA TRP A 33 15.45 -2.25 1.97
C TRP A 33 15.90 -0.82 2.31
N GLU A 34 17.21 -0.54 2.15
CA GLU A 34 17.80 0.77 2.48
C GLU A 34 17.10 1.97 1.81
N ILE A 35 16.62 1.83 0.56
CA ILE A 35 15.88 2.92 -0.10
C ILE A 35 14.54 3.18 0.60
N ALA A 36 13.86 2.12 1.06
CA ALA A 36 12.66 2.24 1.86
C ALA A 36 12.96 2.93 3.18
N THR A 37 14.02 2.52 3.87
CA THR A 37 14.31 3.05 5.19
C THR A 37 14.71 4.52 5.17
N ARG A 38 15.50 4.94 4.18
CA ARG A 38 15.80 6.35 3.94
C ARG A 38 14.54 7.17 3.66
N THR A 39 13.65 6.64 2.80
CA THR A 39 12.38 7.29 2.46
C THR A 39 11.48 7.43 3.70
N TYR A 40 11.46 6.41 4.56
CA TYR A 40 10.69 6.45 5.80
C TYR A 40 11.17 7.60 6.71
N VAL A 41 12.48 7.72 6.92
CA VAL A 41 13.06 8.76 7.80
C VAL A 41 12.74 10.18 7.32
N ASP A 42 12.68 10.42 6.01
CA ASP A 42 12.28 11.71 5.46
C ASP A 42 10.85 12.11 5.88
N ASN A 43 9.97 11.13 6.08
CA ASN A 43 8.55 11.34 6.40
C ASN A 43 8.25 11.26 7.90
N PHE A 44 9.08 10.57 8.69
CA PHE A 44 8.89 10.34 10.12
C PHE A 44 10.16 10.67 10.93
N PRO A 45 10.49 11.96 11.12
CA PRO A 45 11.72 12.36 11.83
C PRO A 45 11.80 11.84 13.27
N SER A 46 10.66 11.66 13.95
CA SER A 46 10.55 11.09 15.30
C SER A 46 11.09 9.65 15.37
N ALA A 47 10.97 8.88 14.28
CA ALA A 47 11.45 7.51 14.21
C ALA A 47 12.95 7.41 13.86
N ARG A 48 13.62 8.51 13.48
CA ARG A 48 14.99 8.50 12.92
C ARG A 48 16.00 7.76 13.80
N ARG A 49 15.93 7.93 15.12
CA ARG A 49 16.86 7.27 16.07
C ARG A 49 16.61 5.77 16.23
N ASN A 50 15.40 5.31 15.91
CA ASN A 50 14.98 3.92 16.02
C ASN A 50 14.57 3.37 14.65
N MET A 51 15.21 3.87 13.58
CA MET A 51 15.06 3.33 12.25
C MET A 51 16.11 2.24 12.02
N VAL A 52 15.66 1.02 11.78
CA VAL A 52 16.55 -0.13 11.60
C VAL A 52 16.48 -0.62 10.16
N THR A 53 17.63 -0.74 9.51
CA THR A 53 17.74 -1.36 8.19
C THR A 53 18.27 -2.78 8.33
N THR A 54 17.37 -3.77 8.38
CA THR A 54 17.76 -5.18 8.55
C THR A 54 16.68 -6.13 8.05
N THR A 55 17.06 -7.37 7.74
CA THR A 55 16.11 -8.46 7.49
C THR A 55 15.66 -9.03 8.83
N LEU A 56 14.34 -8.98 9.09
CA LEU A 56 13.77 -9.65 10.26
C LEU A 56 13.85 -11.17 10.11
N SER A 57 14.07 -11.83 11.24
CA SER A 57 14.18 -13.28 11.41
C SER A 57 13.48 -13.70 12.70
N ASP A 58 13.45 -15.01 12.99
CA ASP A 58 12.90 -15.54 14.25
C ASP A 58 13.65 -15.05 15.50
N THR A 59 14.87 -14.55 15.34
CA THR A 59 15.68 -13.97 16.43
C THR A 59 15.62 -12.44 16.46
N SER A 60 14.76 -11.82 15.67
CA SER A 60 14.52 -10.37 15.74
C SER A 60 13.45 -10.05 16.78
N GLY A 61 13.67 -9.01 17.60
CA GLY A 61 12.84 -8.68 18.76
C GLY A 61 12.94 -7.19 19.09
N ALA A 62 12.33 -6.78 20.21
CA ALA A 62 12.25 -5.37 20.61
C ALA A 62 13.61 -4.69 20.82
N ASP A 63 14.65 -5.48 21.07
CA ASP A 63 16.05 -5.08 21.24
C ASP A 63 16.62 -4.34 20.02
N ILE A 64 16.02 -4.45 18.84
CA ILE A 64 16.39 -3.59 17.70
C ILE A 64 15.97 -2.13 17.91
N PHE A 65 15.04 -1.86 18.83
CA PHE A 65 14.47 -0.56 19.14
C PHE A 65 14.96 -0.01 20.49
N ASN A 66 16.29 0.15 20.61
CA ASN A 66 17.00 0.49 21.84
C ASN A 66 16.52 1.74 22.60
N SER A 67 15.78 2.67 21.98
CA SER A 67 15.40 3.94 22.60
C SER A 67 13.96 4.36 22.34
N THR A 68 13.05 3.39 22.16
CA THR A 68 11.64 3.70 21.87
C THR A 68 10.79 3.93 23.11
N GLY A 69 11.11 3.40 24.29
CA GLY A 69 10.23 3.49 25.46
C GLY A 69 8.93 2.68 25.28
N ARG A 70 7.84 3.04 25.96
CA ARG A 70 6.55 2.34 25.83
C ARG A 70 5.97 2.47 24.41
N ILE A 71 5.52 1.35 23.86
CA ILE A 71 4.84 1.23 22.56
C ILE A 71 3.38 0.85 22.81
N ASP A 72 2.45 1.61 22.24
CA ASP A 72 1.02 1.37 22.35
C ASP A 72 0.45 0.68 21.11
N LEU A 73 1.04 0.94 19.93
CA LEU A 73 0.61 0.38 18.65
C LEU A 73 1.76 -0.32 17.91
N LEU A 74 1.53 -1.55 17.48
CA LEU A 74 2.41 -2.25 16.54
C LEU A 74 1.69 -2.44 15.21
N ILE A 75 2.31 -1.94 14.14
CA ILE A 75 1.90 -2.20 12.75
C ILE A 75 2.89 -3.18 12.13
N ALA A 76 2.39 -4.14 11.35
CA ALA A 76 3.24 -5.02 10.55
C ALA A 76 2.63 -5.30 9.17
N SER A 77 3.43 -5.15 8.12
CA SER A 77 3.02 -5.47 6.74
C SER A 77 3.94 -6.53 6.11
N PRO A 78 4.03 -7.75 6.69
CA PRO A 78 5.00 -8.76 6.28
C PRO A 78 4.84 -9.21 4.83
N GLU A 79 5.96 -9.58 4.21
CA GLU A 79 5.96 -9.95 2.80
C GLU A 79 5.14 -11.24 2.52
N CYS A 80 4.28 -11.16 1.51
CA CYS A 80 3.46 -12.27 1.06
C CYS A 80 3.90 -12.76 -0.31
N THR A 81 5.11 -13.32 -0.38
CA THR A 81 5.63 -13.85 -1.64
C THR A 81 4.98 -15.19 -2.04
N HIS A 82 4.18 -15.80 -1.15
CA HIS A 82 3.51 -17.07 -1.39
C HIS A 82 2.10 -16.96 -2.04
N HIS A 83 1.33 -15.90 -1.77
CA HIS A 83 -0.11 -15.85 -2.11
C HIS A 83 -0.53 -14.79 -3.14
N SER A 84 0.41 -14.01 -3.70
CA SER A 84 0.08 -13.00 -4.70
C SER A 84 -0.17 -13.63 -6.08
N LEU A 85 -1.38 -13.43 -6.63
CA LEU A 85 -1.72 -13.77 -8.02
C LEU A 85 -0.78 -13.10 -9.04
N ALA A 86 -0.12 -11.99 -8.67
CA ALA A 86 0.75 -11.22 -9.54
C ALA A 86 2.14 -11.84 -9.76
N ARG A 87 2.43 -13.02 -9.18
CA ARG A 87 3.78 -13.60 -9.11
C ARG A 87 4.12 -14.63 -10.21
N GLY A 88 3.16 -14.96 -11.08
CA GLY A 88 3.37 -15.95 -12.15
C GLY A 88 3.82 -17.32 -11.60
N ASN A 89 4.66 -18.05 -12.34
CA ASN A 89 5.04 -19.45 -12.05
C ASN A 89 6.31 -19.60 -11.17
N ARG A 90 6.60 -18.65 -10.26
CA ARG A 90 7.82 -18.72 -9.42
C ARG A 90 7.66 -19.72 -8.25
N PRO A 91 8.72 -20.46 -7.87
CA PRO A 91 8.66 -21.40 -6.75
C PRO A 91 8.20 -20.75 -5.45
N ARG A 92 7.42 -21.51 -4.69
CA ARG A 92 6.93 -21.15 -3.35
C ARG A 92 8.14 -21.02 -2.41
N CYS A 93 8.29 -19.87 -1.75
CA CYS A 93 9.35 -19.65 -0.77
C CYS A 93 8.81 -19.93 0.64
N GLU A 94 9.42 -20.86 1.36
CA GLU A 94 9.01 -21.21 2.73
C GLU A 94 9.28 -20.11 3.75
N LEU A 95 10.31 -19.27 3.54
CA LEU A 95 10.63 -18.14 4.42
C LEU A 95 9.48 -17.13 4.55
N SER A 96 8.69 -16.94 3.48
CA SER A 96 7.50 -16.08 3.51
C SER A 96 6.41 -16.60 4.45
N ARG A 97 6.36 -17.92 4.74
CA ARG A 97 5.42 -18.51 5.72
C ARG A 97 5.75 -18.07 7.16
N ARG A 98 7.00 -17.66 7.46
CA ARG A 98 7.42 -17.35 8.84
C ARG A 98 7.38 -15.87 9.20
N SER A 99 7.29 -14.98 8.22
CA SER A 99 7.31 -13.54 8.47
C SER A 99 6.19 -13.03 9.40
N GLY A 100 5.02 -13.67 9.38
CA GLY A 100 3.94 -13.41 10.34
C GLY A 100 4.30 -13.77 11.79
N TRP A 101 5.15 -14.78 11.99
CA TRP A 101 5.64 -15.18 13.31
C TRP A 101 6.71 -14.25 13.85
N TYR A 102 7.46 -13.55 12.99
CA TYR A 102 8.42 -12.55 13.45
C TYR A 102 7.72 -11.44 14.25
N VAL A 103 6.49 -11.08 13.85
CA VAL A 103 5.65 -10.11 14.56
C VAL A 103 5.32 -10.54 15.98
N VAL A 104 5.14 -11.84 16.22
CA VAL A 104 4.74 -12.38 17.54
C VAL A 104 5.81 -12.10 18.60
N ARG A 105 7.10 -12.24 18.27
CA ARG A 105 8.19 -11.94 19.21
C ARG A 105 8.20 -10.47 19.65
N PHE A 106 7.97 -9.54 18.71
CA PHE A 106 7.82 -8.12 19.07
C PHE A 106 6.59 -7.87 19.96
N ILE A 107 5.49 -8.61 19.74
CA ILE A 107 4.30 -8.52 20.58
C ILE A 107 4.58 -9.05 22.00
N GLU A 108 5.38 -10.11 22.14
CA GLU A 108 5.81 -10.65 23.42
C GLU A 108 6.68 -9.65 24.18
N ASP A 109 7.69 -9.09 23.51
CA ASP A 109 8.66 -8.18 24.14
C ASP A 109 8.05 -6.81 24.48
N LEU A 110 7.23 -6.25 23.58
CA LEU A 110 6.70 -4.88 23.72
C LEU A 110 5.32 -4.82 24.38
N ALA A 111 4.57 -5.93 24.35
CA ALA A 111 3.20 -6.03 24.85
C ALA A 111 2.28 -4.84 24.47
N PRO A 112 2.18 -4.46 23.18
CA PRO A 112 1.41 -3.28 22.78
C PRO A 112 -0.08 -3.41 23.12
N GLU A 113 -0.76 -2.27 23.23
CA GLU A 113 -2.20 -2.24 23.51
C GLU A 113 -3.01 -2.58 22.25
N TYR A 114 -2.47 -2.16 21.09
CA TYR A 114 -3.08 -2.26 19.78
C TYR A 114 -2.13 -2.92 18.78
N ILE A 115 -2.68 -3.76 17.90
CA ILE A 115 -1.95 -4.36 16.79
C ILE A 115 -2.70 -4.19 15.48
N VAL A 116 -1.96 -4.03 14.38
CA VAL A 116 -2.48 -4.13 13.02
C VAL A 116 -1.51 -4.91 12.14
N LEU A 117 -1.99 -6.00 11.55
CA LEU A 117 -1.30 -6.76 10.52
C LEU A 117 -2.00 -6.53 9.18
N GLU A 118 -1.24 -6.12 8.17
CA GLU A 118 -1.72 -5.94 6.79
C GLU A 118 -1.17 -7.03 5.87
N ASN A 119 -2.01 -7.48 4.93
CA ASN A 119 -1.56 -8.40 3.89
C ASN A 119 -2.48 -8.42 2.65
N VAL A 120 -2.10 -9.20 1.63
CA VAL A 120 -3.01 -9.52 0.52
C VAL A 120 -4.18 -10.39 1.01
N ALA A 121 -5.35 -10.26 0.37
CA ALA A 121 -6.56 -11.01 0.75
C ALA A 121 -6.35 -12.54 0.79
N MET A 122 -5.47 -13.04 -0.08
CA MET A 122 -5.15 -14.46 -0.20
C MET A 122 -4.37 -15.04 0.99
N MET A 123 -3.85 -14.20 1.90
CA MET A 123 -3.23 -14.65 3.15
C MET A 123 -4.18 -15.53 3.98
N ARG A 124 -5.50 -15.36 3.85
CA ARG A 124 -6.50 -16.19 4.54
C ARG A 124 -6.40 -17.70 4.21
N HIS A 125 -5.79 -18.05 3.08
CA HIS A 125 -5.60 -19.43 2.64
C HIS A 125 -4.23 -19.99 3.03
N TRP A 126 -3.44 -19.26 3.80
CA TRP A 126 -2.20 -19.78 4.38
C TRP A 126 -2.52 -20.71 5.54
N ASP A 127 -1.89 -21.89 5.59
CA ASP A 127 -2.12 -22.89 6.65
C ASP A 127 -1.93 -22.32 8.06
N GLY A 128 -0.97 -21.41 8.25
CA GLY A 128 -0.68 -20.78 9.55
C GLY A 128 -1.57 -19.60 9.90
N TYR A 129 -2.54 -19.22 9.05
CA TYR A 129 -3.42 -18.07 9.31
C TYR A 129 -4.23 -18.27 10.60
N ARG A 130 -4.81 -19.46 10.79
CA ARG A 130 -5.58 -19.78 12.00
C ARG A 130 -4.69 -19.83 13.23
N GLU A 131 -3.53 -20.45 13.12
CA GLU A 131 -2.57 -20.57 14.22
C GLU A 131 -2.07 -19.20 14.70
N LEU A 132 -1.80 -18.28 13.77
CA LEU A 132 -1.43 -16.90 14.08
C LEU A 132 -2.55 -16.18 14.85
N LEU A 133 -3.81 -16.26 14.37
CA LEU A 133 -4.94 -15.63 15.07
C LEU A 133 -5.12 -16.22 16.47
N GLU A 134 -5.06 -17.54 16.60
CA GLU A 134 -5.19 -18.22 17.89
C GLU A 134 -4.07 -17.84 18.87
N ALA A 135 -2.83 -17.68 18.39
CA ALA A 135 -1.73 -17.19 19.22
C ALA A 135 -2.01 -15.77 19.71
N LEU A 136 -2.40 -14.85 18.81
CA LEU A 136 -2.73 -13.48 19.16
C LEU A 136 -3.91 -13.38 20.16
N GLU A 137 -4.95 -14.19 20.01
CA GLU A 137 -6.10 -14.19 20.92
C GLU A 137 -5.80 -14.90 22.24
N LYS A 138 -5.36 -16.16 22.20
CA LYS A 138 -5.26 -17.02 23.39
C LYS A 138 -3.99 -16.78 24.19
N ARG A 139 -2.85 -16.55 23.52
CA ARG A 139 -1.56 -16.34 24.20
C ARG A 139 -1.32 -14.87 24.54
N HIS A 140 -1.70 -13.94 23.67
CA HIS A 140 -1.40 -12.52 23.87
C HIS A 140 -2.60 -11.66 24.29
N GLY A 141 -3.81 -12.24 24.32
CA GLY A 141 -5.00 -11.64 24.92
C GLY A 141 -5.68 -10.58 24.06
N TYR A 142 -5.43 -10.55 22.75
CA TYR A 142 -6.11 -9.60 21.86
C TYR A 142 -7.51 -10.06 21.51
N ARG A 143 -8.42 -9.10 21.36
CA ARG A 143 -9.70 -9.31 20.70
C ARG A 143 -9.54 -8.84 19.26
N LEU A 144 -9.63 -9.76 18.30
CA LEU A 144 -9.26 -9.51 16.91
C LEU A 144 -10.46 -9.26 15.99
N ARG A 145 -10.22 -8.48 14.95
CA ARG A 145 -11.08 -8.38 13.78
C ARG A 145 -10.25 -8.53 12.51
N ALA A 146 -10.77 -9.28 11.54
CA ALA A 146 -10.14 -9.44 10.23
C ALA A 146 -11.09 -8.99 9.10
N GLN A 147 -10.67 -8.00 8.30
CA GLN A 147 -11.50 -7.44 7.21
C GLN A 147 -10.71 -7.27 5.93
N VAL A 148 -11.35 -7.57 4.80
CA VAL A 148 -10.82 -7.19 3.49
C VAL A 148 -11.42 -5.85 3.11
N LEU A 149 -10.58 -4.84 2.94
CA LEU A 149 -10.98 -3.47 2.63
C LEU A 149 -10.45 -3.09 1.24
N ASP A 150 -11.28 -2.45 0.41
CA ASP A 150 -10.85 -1.86 -0.86
C ASP A 150 -10.50 -0.38 -0.64
N ALA A 151 -9.30 0.05 -1.03
CA ALA A 151 -8.88 1.44 -0.93
C ALA A 151 -9.84 2.43 -1.62
N ALA A 152 -10.53 1.98 -2.67
CA ALA A 152 -11.57 2.75 -3.36
C ALA A 152 -12.68 3.26 -2.43
N ASP A 153 -13.04 2.47 -1.42
CA ASP A 153 -14.08 2.76 -0.43
C ASP A 153 -13.63 3.82 0.60
N PHE A 154 -12.36 4.22 0.57
CA PHE A 154 -11.74 5.19 1.46
C PHE A 154 -11.22 6.43 0.72
N GLY A 155 -11.79 6.71 -0.46
CA GLY A 155 -11.48 7.91 -1.24
C GLY A 155 -10.14 7.89 -1.96
N VAL A 156 -9.53 6.70 -2.11
CA VAL A 156 -8.32 6.48 -2.90
C VAL A 156 -8.73 6.17 -4.35
N PRO A 157 -8.12 6.79 -5.37
CA PRO A 157 -8.45 6.56 -6.77
C PRO A 157 -7.87 5.25 -7.34
N GLN A 158 -7.90 4.18 -6.55
CA GLN A 158 -7.38 2.85 -6.87
C GLN A 158 -8.24 1.77 -6.23
N SER A 159 -8.63 0.75 -6.99
CA SER A 159 -9.16 -0.48 -6.43
C SER A 159 -8.00 -1.38 -5.99
N ARG A 160 -7.84 -1.48 -4.67
CA ARG A 160 -6.77 -2.23 -4.01
C ARG A 160 -7.32 -2.88 -2.76
N LYS A 161 -7.64 -4.17 -2.89
CA LYS A 161 -8.14 -4.99 -1.78
C LYS A 161 -6.99 -5.53 -0.93
N ARG A 162 -7.06 -5.32 0.38
CA ARG A 162 -6.10 -5.82 1.36
C ARG A 162 -6.80 -6.34 2.60
N LEU A 163 -6.22 -7.36 3.20
CA LEU A 163 -6.63 -7.93 4.47
C LEU A 163 -5.98 -7.12 5.59
N PHE A 164 -6.79 -6.67 6.53
CA PHE A 164 -6.36 -6.07 7.78
C PHE A 164 -6.82 -6.96 8.92
N ILE A 165 -5.89 -7.41 9.75
CA ILE A 165 -6.14 -8.09 11.02
C ILE A 165 -5.74 -7.09 12.10
N PHE A 166 -6.68 -6.65 12.91
CA PHE A 166 -6.43 -5.61 13.91
C PHE A 166 -7.07 -5.97 15.24
N GLY A 167 -6.42 -5.58 16.33
CA GLY A 167 -6.75 -6.08 17.66
C GLY A 167 -6.44 -5.10 18.77
N SER A 168 -7.22 -5.22 19.84
CA SER A 168 -7.03 -4.48 21.10
C SER A 168 -7.09 -5.43 22.28
N LYS A 169 -6.31 -5.16 23.33
CA LYS A 169 -6.40 -5.88 24.61
C LYS A 169 -7.69 -5.59 25.39
N HIS A 170 -8.38 -4.49 25.08
CA HIS A 170 -9.51 -4.02 25.89
C HIS A 170 -10.88 -4.46 25.36
N ARG A 171 -11.10 -4.32 24.04
CA ARG A 171 -12.40 -4.57 23.42
C ARG A 171 -12.25 -5.16 22.02
N LEU A 172 -13.32 -5.81 21.54
CA LEU A 172 -13.40 -6.20 20.14
C LEU A 172 -13.51 -4.92 19.29
N PRO A 173 -12.59 -4.68 18.33
CA PRO A 173 -12.69 -3.52 17.46
C PRO A 173 -14.01 -3.54 16.68
N PRO A 174 -14.64 -2.37 16.42
CA PRO A 174 -15.77 -2.28 15.51
C PRO A 174 -15.38 -2.61 14.06
N GLU A 175 -16.38 -2.83 13.21
CA GLU A 175 -16.20 -2.95 11.77
C GLU A 175 -15.81 -1.61 11.14
N VAL A 176 -14.77 -1.63 10.30
CA VAL A 176 -14.36 -0.48 9.50
C VAL A 176 -15.31 -0.35 8.32
N ARG A 177 -16.00 0.79 8.21
CA ARG A 177 -16.96 1.06 7.14
C ARG A 177 -16.36 1.97 6.07
N PRO A 178 -16.81 1.86 4.80
CA PRO A 178 -16.49 2.82 3.75
C PRO A 178 -16.66 4.26 4.20
N SER A 179 -15.71 5.13 3.85
CA SER A 179 -15.77 6.56 4.17
C SER A 179 -16.32 7.40 3.02
N VAL A 180 -16.44 6.82 1.82
CA VAL A 180 -17.04 7.45 0.64
C VAL A 180 -18.08 6.53 0.00
N GLN A 181 -19.09 7.13 -0.65
CA GLN A 181 -20.10 6.38 -1.40
C GLN A 181 -19.69 6.14 -2.86
N THR A 182 -18.95 7.09 -3.45
CA THR A 182 -18.53 7.04 -4.84
C THR A 182 -17.00 7.00 -4.94
N PRO A 183 -16.43 5.90 -5.47
CA PRO A 183 -14.99 5.80 -5.68
C PRO A 183 -14.44 6.88 -6.63
N LYS A 184 -13.22 7.35 -6.36
CA LYS A 184 -12.56 8.32 -7.24
C LYS A 184 -12.06 7.66 -8.52
N PRO A 185 -12.30 8.25 -9.69
CA PRO A 185 -11.87 7.67 -10.96
C PRO A 185 -10.38 7.95 -11.24
N ALA A 186 -9.74 7.10 -12.05
CA ALA A 186 -8.33 7.20 -12.38
C ALA A 186 -7.96 8.54 -13.03
N ARG A 187 -8.87 9.20 -13.76
CA ARG A 187 -8.62 10.55 -14.31
C ARG A 187 -8.15 11.57 -13.25
N THR A 188 -8.53 11.40 -11.98
CA THR A 188 -8.21 12.34 -10.90
C THR A 188 -6.73 12.33 -10.51
N ILE A 189 -5.96 11.30 -10.90
CA ILE A 189 -4.54 11.22 -10.58
C ILE A 189 -3.67 11.85 -11.65
N LEU A 190 -4.20 12.12 -12.84
CA LEU A 190 -3.42 12.49 -14.00
C LEU A 190 -2.98 13.95 -13.92
N ASP A 191 -1.74 14.20 -14.33
CA ASP A 191 -1.27 15.55 -14.56
C ASP A 191 -1.83 16.13 -15.89
N PRO A 192 -1.73 17.46 -16.10
CA PRO A 192 -1.98 18.09 -17.40
C PRO A 192 -1.22 17.41 -18.55
N ILE A 193 -1.77 17.51 -19.77
CA ILE A 193 -1.27 16.77 -20.95
C ILE A 193 0.16 17.16 -21.34
N ASP A 194 0.53 18.41 -21.13
CA ASP A 194 1.78 19.06 -21.49
C ASP A 194 2.88 18.94 -20.43
N LYS A 195 2.53 18.53 -19.21
CA LYS A 195 3.50 18.45 -18.09
C LYS A 195 4.62 17.43 -18.31
N TRP A 196 4.31 16.32 -19.01
CA TRP A 196 5.23 15.20 -19.17
C TRP A 196 5.35 14.82 -20.65
N PRO A 197 6.57 14.52 -21.15
CA PRO A 197 6.76 14.16 -22.54
C PRO A 197 5.98 12.89 -22.90
N ALA A 198 5.21 12.97 -23.97
CA ALA A 198 4.52 11.85 -24.58
C ALA A 198 4.85 11.81 -26.07
N GLY A 199 5.32 10.65 -26.55
CA GLY A 199 5.58 10.45 -27.96
C GLY A 199 4.35 9.90 -28.69
N PRO A 200 4.26 10.05 -30.02
CA PRO A 200 3.28 9.35 -30.83
C PRO A 200 3.27 7.85 -30.52
N LEU A 201 2.09 7.22 -30.64
CA LEU A 201 1.96 5.78 -30.50
C LEU A 201 2.85 5.08 -31.54
N GLU A 202 2.70 5.47 -32.80
CA GLU A 202 3.49 4.96 -33.92
C GLU A 202 4.71 5.86 -34.13
N ASN A 203 5.84 5.47 -33.54
CA ASN A 203 7.10 6.20 -33.61
C ASN A 203 8.28 5.34 -34.11
N GLY A 204 8.00 4.13 -34.60
CA GLY A 204 9.00 3.15 -35.05
C GLY A 204 9.84 2.50 -33.95
N ARG A 205 9.65 2.85 -32.66
CA ARG A 205 10.44 2.34 -31.53
C ARG A 205 9.65 1.46 -30.55
N ARG A 206 8.32 1.52 -30.58
CA ARG A 206 7.48 0.71 -29.68
C ARG A 206 7.34 -0.72 -30.20
N ALA A 207 7.29 -1.68 -29.29
CA ALA A 207 7.00 -3.07 -29.65
C ALA A 207 5.60 -3.20 -30.25
N GLU A 208 5.45 -4.04 -31.28
CA GLU A 208 4.17 -4.24 -31.98
C GLU A 208 3.04 -4.64 -31.02
N ALA A 209 3.32 -5.55 -30.08
CA ALA A 209 2.38 -5.96 -29.04
C ALA A 209 1.88 -4.82 -28.12
N THR A 210 2.59 -3.69 -28.07
CA THR A 210 2.11 -2.46 -27.39
C THR A 210 1.13 -1.70 -28.29
N ILE A 211 1.49 -1.53 -29.56
CA ILE A 211 0.69 -0.82 -30.55
C ILE A 211 -0.64 -1.54 -30.74
N ASP A 212 -0.62 -2.86 -30.91
CA ASP A 212 -1.82 -3.69 -31.07
C ASP A 212 -2.77 -3.59 -29.88
N ARG A 213 -2.24 -3.55 -28.66
CA ARG A 213 -3.05 -3.39 -27.44
C ARG A 213 -3.77 -2.04 -27.43
N VAL A 214 -3.08 -0.97 -27.83
CA VAL A 214 -3.65 0.38 -27.92
C VAL A 214 -4.68 0.45 -29.06
N ARG A 215 -4.38 -0.12 -30.23
CA ARG A 215 -5.33 -0.19 -31.37
C ARG A 215 -6.59 -0.97 -31.00
N HIS A 216 -6.44 -2.11 -30.32
CA HIS A 216 -7.56 -2.90 -29.81
C HIS A 216 -8.43 -2.06 -28.86
N ALA A 217 -7.82 -1.38 -27.89
CA ALA A 217 -8.55 -0.51 -26.98
C ALA A 217 -9.29 0.62 -27.72
N ILE A 218 -8.67 1.29 -28.70
CA ILE A 218 -9.29 2.34 -29.51
C ILE A 218 -10.51 1.79 -30.28
N LYS A 219 -10.42 0.57 -30.81
CA LYS A 219 -11.53 -0.11 -31.50
C LYS A 219 -12.72 -0.34 -30.54
N GLU A 220 -12.43 -0.75 -29.31
CA GLU A 220 -13.47 -1.07 -28.32
C GLU A 220 -14.15 0.17 -27.73
N ILE A 221 -13.40 1.21 -27.38
CA ILE A 221 -13.95 2.38 -26.65
C ILE A 221 -14.19 3.60 -27.54
N GLY A 222 -13.67 3.59 -28.76
CA GLY A 222 -13.73 4.69 -29.72
C GLY A 222 -12.48 5.59 -29.69
N SER A 223 -12.19 6.18 -30.86
CA SER A 223 -11.14 7.19 -31.04
C SER A 223 -11.39 8.46 -30.24
N ARG A 224 -10.32 9.22 -29.96
CA ARG A 224 -10.34 10.48 -29.20
C ARG A 224 -10.84 10.36 -27.76
N ARG A 225 -10.69 9.17 -27.18
CA ARG A 225 -10.89 8.95 -25.74
C ARG A 225 -9.56 8.59 -25.09
N ASP A 226 -9.27 9.25 -23.97
CA ASP A 226 -8.10 8.94 -23.15
C ASP A 226 -8.34 7.67 -22.34
N PHE A 227 -7.31 6.82 -22.24
CA PHE A 227 -7.37 5.57 -21.49
C PHE A 227 -5.99 5.13 -21.03
N LEU A 228 -5.95 4.09 -20.20
CA LEU A 228 -4.71 3.43 -19.80
C LEU A 228 -4.55 2.13 -20.56
N THR A 229 -3.45 1.95 -21.26
CA THR A 229 -2.97 0.64 -21.67
C THR A 229 -2.27 -0.04 -20.48
N VAL A 230 -2.57 -1.31 -20.24
CA VAL A 230 -2.13 -2.06 -19.07
C VAL A 230 -1.13 -3.14 -19.52
N TYR A 231 0.05 -3.16 -18.91
CA TYR A 231 1.11 -4.14 -19.18
C TYR A 231 1.14 -5.25 -18.14
N TYR A 232 1.66 -6.42 -18.52
CA TYR A 232 1.87 -7.57 -17.63
C TYR A 232 0.61 -8.06 -16.90
N GLY A 233 -0.57 -7.78 -17.46
CA GLY A 233 -1.85 -8.28 -16.97
C GLY A 233 -2.06 -9.72 -17.44
N SER A 234 -2.44 -10.60 -16.52
CA SER A 234 -3.05 -11.90 -16.83
C SER A 234 -4.57 -11.79 -16.96
N ASP A 235 -5.11 -10.56 -16.98
CA ASP A 235 -6.54 -10.34 -16.89
C ASP A 235 -7.22 -10.41 -18.26
N LYS A 236 -8.39 -11.05 -18.28
CA LYS A 236 -9.33 -11.14 -19.41
C LYS A 236 -9.94 -9.79 -19.82
N ALA A 237 -9.33 -8.67 -19.42
CA ALA A 237 -9.88 -7.31 -19.50
C ALA A 237 -9.30 -6.50 -20.68
N GLY A 238 -8.90 -7.19 -21.76
CA GLY A 238 -8.51 -6.58 -23.03
C GLY A 238 -7.20 -5.78 -23.03
N GLY A 239 -6.44 -5.79 -21.94
CA GLY A 239 -5.17 -5.06 -21.86
C GLY A 239 -5.30 -3.53 -21.75
N TYR A 240 -6.48 -3.00 -21.44
CA TYR A 240 -6.70 -1.58 -21.23
C TYR A 240 -7.66 -1.29 -20.07
N GLN A 241 -7.69 -0.04 -19.63
CA GLN A 241 -8.60 0.47 -18.62
C GLN A 241 -9.06 1.89 -18.99
N THR A 242 -10.37 2.14 -18.89
CA THR A 242 -10.97 3.47 -18.97
C THR A 242 -10.64 4.33 -17.73
N LEU A 243 -10.72 5.65 -17.87
CA LEU A 243 -10.34 6.61 -16.82
C LEU A 243 -11.47 7.01 -15.85
N ASP A 244 -12.68 6.51 -16.07
CA ASP A 244 -13.92 6.76 -15.31
C ASP A 244 -14.13 5.83 -14.10
N ARG A 245 -13.22 4.87 -13.90
CA ARG A 245 -13.20 3.96 -12.76
C ARG A 245 -11.89 4.08 -11.98
N PRO A 246 -11.83 3.65 -10.72
CA PRO A 246 -10.58 3.60 -9.96
C PRO A 246 -9.48 2.87 -10.72
N LEU A 247 -8.23 3.29 -10.52
CA LEU A 247 -7.07 2.61 -11.09
C LEU A 247 -7.03 1.16 -10.60
N ARG A 248 -6.70 0.20 -11.47
CA ARG A 248 -6.35 -1.16 -11.03
C ARG A 248 -5.17 -1.11 -10.06
N THR A 249 -5.06 -2.14 -9.23
CA THR A 249 -4.04 -2.23 -8.19
C THR A 249 -2.64 -1.93 -8.73
N LEU A 250 -1.97 -0.93 -8.15
CA LEU A 250 -0.56 -0.66 -8.39
C LEU A 250 0.29 -1.83 -7.89
N THR A 251 1.25 -2.24 -8.71
CA THR A 251 2.19 -3.33 -8.39
C THR A 251 3.61 -2.80 -8.37
N THR A 252 4.56 -3.66 -8.07
CA THR A 252 6.00 -3.31 -8.04
C THR A 252 6.62 -3.05 -9.41
N LEU A 253 5.90 -3.36 -10.49
CA LEU A 253 6.32 -3.06 -11.85
C LEU A 253 5.50 -1.90 -12.40
N ASP A 254 6.12 -1.15 -13.31
CA ASP A 254 5.42 -0.12 -14.06
C ASP A 254 4.49 -0.76 -15.10
N ARG A 255 3.18 -0.54 -14.96
CA ARG A 255 2.17 -1.26 -15.76
C ARG A 255 1.20 -0.36 -16.50
N PHE A 256 1.18 0.95 -16.25
CA PHE A 256 0.13 1.81 -16.75
C PHE A 256 0.70 2.83 -17.74
N GLY A 257 0.42 2.61 -19.02
CA GLY A 257 0.67 3.57 -20.08
C GLY A 257 -0.57 4.43 -20.31
N LEU A 258 -0.45 5.74 -20.18
CA LEU A 258 -1.49 6.70 -20.51
C LEU A 258 -1.49 7.00 -22.01
N VAL A 259 -2.61 6.69 -22.67
CA VAL A 259 -2.89 7.08 -24.05
C VAL A 259 -3.73 8.36 -24.01
N ARG A 260 -3.23 9.41 -24.67
CA ARG A 260 -3.95 10.67 -24.90
C ARG A 260 -3.93 11.03 -26.38
N TRP A 261 -4.64 12.08 -26.76
CA TRP A 261 -4.73 12.53 -28.14
C TRP A 261 -4.14 13.93 -28.29
N ASP A 262 -3.20 14.06 -29.23
CA ASP A 262 -2.76 15.34 -29.76
C ASP A 262 -3.39 15.51 -31.15
N GLY A 263 -4.48 16.29 -31.20
CA GLY A 263 -5.36 16.36 -32.36
C GLY A 263 -5.93 14.99 -32.75
N LYS A 264 -5.49 14.44 -33.90
CA LYS A 264 -5.89 13.11 -34.39
C LYS A 264 -4.88 12.01 -34.05
N THR A 265 -3.74 12.36 -33.46
CA THR A 265 -2.63 11.43 -33.23
C THR A 265 -2.66 10.93 -31.78
N PRO A 266 -2.80 9.61 -31.54
CA PRO A 266 -2.66 9.08 -30.20
C PRO A 266 -1.20 9.16 -29.75
N THR A 267 -0.98 9.68 -28.55
CA THR A 267 0.31 9.70 -27.85
C THR A 267 0.29 8.74 -26.67
N LEU A 268 1.44 8.22 -26.29
CA LEU A 268 1.55 7.27 -25.18
C LEU A 268 2.77 7.58 -24.31
N ARG A 269 2.55 7.68 -23.00
CA ARG A 269 3.61 7.74 -21.97
C ARG A 269 3.26 6.86 -20.79
N MET A 270 4.24 6.43 -20.00
CA MET A 270 3.94 5.79 -18.71
C MET A 270 3.38 6.81 -17.72
N LEU A 271 2.58 6.34 -16.75
CA LEU A 271 2.22 7.16 -15.59
C LEU A 271 3.47 7.55 -14.79
N GLN A 272 3.49 8.76 -14.27
CA GLN A 272 4.63 9.33 -13.56
C GLN A 272 4.52 9.12 -12.07
N VAL A 273 5.65 9.13 -11.36
CA VAL A 273 5.69 8.87 -9.91
C VAL A 273 4.71 9.75 -9.13
N PRO A 274 4.57 11.06 -9.39
CA PRO A 274 3.55 11.88 -8.71
C PRO A 274 2.10 11.45 -8.97
N GLU A 275 1.79 10.96 -10.18
CA GLU A 275 0.48 10.40 -10.53
C GLU A 275 0.23 9.10 -9.74
N LEU A 276 1.25 8.25 -9.62
CA LEU A 276 1.19 7.00 -8.86
C LEU A 276 1.09 7.24 -7.34
N MET A 277 1.72 8.29 -6.81
CA MET A 277 1.57 8.71 -5.42
C MET A 277 0.13 9.11 -5.11
N ARG A 278 -0.51 9.89 -6.00
CA ARG A 278 -1.94 10.22 -5.90
C ARG A 278 -2.82 8.98 -5.98
N ALA A 279 -2.46 8.00 -6.81
CA ALA A 279 -3.15 6.71 -6.87
C ALA A 279 -3.05 5.88 -5.59
N MET A 280 -2.03 6.08 -4.76
CA MET A 280 -1.93 5.48 -3.43
C MET A 280 -2.65 6.29 -2.33
N GLY A 281 -3.20 7.47 -2.67
CA GLY A 281 -3.79 8.38 -1.69
C GLY A 281 -2.76 9.12 -0.83
N LEU A 282 -1.49 9.19 -1.28
CA LEU A 282 -0.45 9.93 -0.58
C LEU A 282 -0.68 11.44 -0.74
N ARG A 283 -0.50 12.18 0.36
CA ARG A 283 -0.59 13.64 0.40
C ARG A 283 0.63 14.28 -0.28
N ARG A 284 0.52 15.56 -0.61
CA ARG A 284 1.57 16.31 -1.34
C ARG A 284 2.88 16.47 -0.55
N ASP A 285 2.80 16.40 0.78
CA ASP A 285 3.92 16.50 1.71
C ASP A 285 4.65 15.17 1.92
N PHE A 286 4.16 14.06 1.37
CA PHE A 286 4.86 12.78 1.46
C PHE A 286 6.08 12.77 0.53
N LEU A 287 7.26 12.53 1.09
CA LEU A 287 8.53 12.55 0.37
C LEU A 287 8.86 11.17 -0.20
N LEU A 288 9.18 11.11 -1.49
CA LEU A 288 9.60 9.89 -2.19
C LEU A 288 10.75 10.23 -3.15
N GLN A 289 11.88 10.63 -2.57
CA GLN A 289 13.00 11.25 -3.30
C GLN A 289 14.17 10.31 -3.60
N HIS A 290 14.22 9.14 -2.94
CA HIS A 290 15.33 8.21 -3.08
C HIS A 290 15.12 7.17 -4.21
N GLY A 291 16.24 6.59 -4.64
CA GLY A 291 16.27 5.52 -5.63
C GLY A 291 15.98 5.97 -7.06
N THR A 292 15.94 5.00 -7.97
CA THR A 292 15.52 5.20 -9.36
C THR A 292 14.01 5.32 -9.46
N ARG A 293 13.49 5.68 -10.65
CA ARG A 293 12.04 5.60 -10.93
C ARG A 293 11.49 4.19 -10.65
N ARG A 294 12.26 3.14 -10.98
CA ARG A 294 11.87 1.75 -10.75
C ARG A 294 11.73 1.45 -9.26
N ASP A 295 12.65 1.96 -8.45
CA ASP A 295 12.62 1.79 -7.00
C ASP A 295 11.40 2.49 -6.39
N ARG A 296 11.13 3.73 -6.80
CA ARG A 296 9.94 4.48 -6.33
C ARG A 296 8.63 3.78 -6.68
N ILE A 297 8.53 3.21 -7.88
CA ILE A 297 7.35 2.42 -8.29
C ILE A 297 7.24 1.14 -7.45
N LYS A 298 8.36 0.47 -7.18
CA LYS A 298 8.39 -0.71 -6.32
C LYS A 298 7.96 -0.39 -4.88
N LEU A 299 8.40 0.73 -4.32
CA LEU A 299 7.94 1.22 -3.01
C LEU A 299 6.42 1.47 -2.99
N LEU A 300 5.89 2.18 -3.99
CA LEU A 300 4.44 2.43 -4.10
C LEU A 300 3.64 1.13 -4.29
N GLY A 301 4.16 0.22 -5.12
CA GLY A 301 3.53 -1.08 -5.38
C GLY A 301 3.44 -1.98 -4.15
N ASN A 302 4.45 -1.93 -3.28
CA ASN A 302 4.47 -2.64 -2.00
C ASN A 302 3.62 -1.94 -0.93
N GLY A 303 3.53 -0.62 -0.96
CA GLY A 303 2.90 0.18 0.08
C GLY A 303 1.42 -0.10 0.33
N VAL A 304 0.96 0.31 1.50
CA VAL A 304 -0.45 0.39 1.89
C VAL A 304 -0.97 1.79 1.61
N CYS A 305 -2.24 1.92 1.22
CA CYS A 305 -2.86 3.22 1.01
C CYS A 305 -3.15 3.89 2.37
N PRO A 306 -2.54 5.04 2.70
CA PRO A 306 -2.69 5.66 4.02
C PRO A 306 -4.14 5.91 4.46
N PRO A 307 -5.07 6.35 3.60
CA PRO A 307 -6.46 6.59 4.02
C PRO A 307 -7.19 5.35 4.57
N VAL A 308 -6.81 4.15 4.12
CA VAL A 308 -7.36 2.89 4.63
C VAL A 308 -6.81 2.62 6.03
N MET A 309 -5.48 2.73 6.19
CA MET A 309 -4.82 2.50 7.47
C MET A 309 -5.28 3.53 8.52
N GLU A 310 -5.44 4.79 8.13
CA GLU A 310 -6.00 5.83 9.01
C GLU A 310 -7.37 5.40 9.57
N MET A 311 -8.27 4.90 8.71
CA MET A 311 -9.59 4.49 9.15
C MET A 311 -9.58 3.24 10.02
N VAL A 312 -8.69 2.28 9.73
CA VAL A 312 -8.44 1.11 10.58
C VAL A 312 -8.00 1.56 11.97
N ILE A 313 -6.99 2.43 12.06
CA ILE A 313 -6.47 2.91 13.34
C ILE A 313 -7.51 3.72 14.11
N ARG A 314 -8.19 4.69 13.48
CA ARG A 314 -9.25 5.48 14.15
C ARG A 314 -10.36 4.59 14.73
N THR A 315 -10.77 3.57 13.99
CA THR A 315 -11.79 2.60 14.43
C THR A 315 -11.28 1.75 15.59
N LEU A 316 -10.01 1.31 15.52
CA LEU A 316 -9.37 0.49 16.54
C LEU A 316 -9.25 1.24 17.88
N VAL A 317 -8.64 2.43 17.85
CA VAL A 317 -8.34 3.22 19.07
C VAL A 317 -9.55 3.99 19.59
N GLY A 318 -10.60 4.18 18.77
CA GLY A 318 -11.84 4.83 19.18
C GLY A 318 -11.77 6.37 19.19
N THR A 319 -10.80 6.97 18.50
CA THR A 319 -10.79 8.40 18.24
C THR A 319 -11.88 8.75 17.24
N ALA A 320 -13.09 9.02 17.75
CA ALA A 320 -14.16 9.63 16.99
C ALA A 320 -13.67 10.95 16.35
N ARG A 321 -14.10 11.22 15.11
CA ARG A 321 -13.73 12.39 14.30
C ARG A 321 -13.64 13.68 15.12
N GLY A 322 -12.42 14.18 15.32
CA GLY A 322 -12.20 15.56 15.71
C GLY A 322 -12.59 16.48 14.55
N ARG A 323 -13.70 17.21 14.74
CA ARG A 323 -14.12 18.45 14.07
C ARG A 323 -13.87 18.55 12.56
N ALA A 324 -14.96 18.37 11.80
CA ALA A 324 -15.11 19.13 10.57
C ALA A 324 -14.96 20.62 10.92
N THR A 325 -13.88 21.25 10.45
CA THR A 325 -13.79 22.70 10.39
C THR A 325 -14.79 23.18 9.36
N ALA A 326 -15.99 23.49 9.84
CA ALA A 326 -16.87 24.46 9.22
C ALA A 326 -16.39 25.85 9.70
N ALA A 327 -15.70 26.55 8.81
CA ALA A 327 -15.64 28.00 8.68
C ALA A 327 -15.03 28.27 7.29
#